data_AF-A0A9P1GUU7-F1
#
_entry.id   AF-A0A9P1GUU7-F1
#
_cell.length_a   1.000
_cell.length_b   1.000
_cell.length_c   1.000
_cell.angle_alpha   90.00
_cell.angle_beta   90.00
_cell.angle_gamma   90.00
#
_symmetry.space_group_name_H-M   'P 1'
#
loop_
_entity.id
_entity.type
_entity.pdbx_description
1 polymer ?
#
loop_
_entity_poly.entity_id
_entity_poly.type
_entity_poly.pdbx_seq_one_letter_code
_entity_poly.pdbx_strand_id
1 'polypeptide(L)'
;MKPPKPFLPFPLPIHVGTDICRVSRIASLLAHPTRGRRFVDRVLSPEERSLPRVRRALGEGYHGEGPWGPEAAEFMAGRFAAKEAAFKAHPFRRLTWHEIAIRPANEAEESGPTIAVIRGEKADQAAMVSISHDGDYATAVCLGFDPSNSKLDTP
;
A
#
# COMPACT_ATOMS: atom_id res chain seq x y z
N MET A 1 -30.39 4.45 -30.42
CA MET A 1 -29.23 3.55 -30.24
C MET A 1 -29.69 2.31 -29.49
N LYS A 2 -29.24 1.10 -29.87
CA LYS A 2 -29.50 -0.10 -29.06
C LYS A 2 -28.66 -0.04 -27.78
N PRO A 3 -29.19 -0.46 -26.62
CA PRO A 3 -28.40 -0.52 -25.40
C PRO A 3 -27.21 -1.49 -25.59
N PRO A 4 -26.07 -1.21 -24.93
CA PRO A 4 -24.95 -2.13 -24.97
C PRO A 4 -25.38 -3.50 -24.43
N LYS A 5 -24.83 -4.57 -25.03
CA LYS A 5 -25.05 -5.92 -24.53
C LYS A 5 -24.46 -6.00 -23.11
N PRO A 6 -25.12 -6.71 -22.17
CA PRO A 6 -24.56 -6.95 -20.86
C PRO A 6 -23.24 -7.73 -20.99
N PHE A 7 -22.28 -7.43 -20.11
CA PHE A 7 -21.04 -8.17 -19.98
C PHE A 7 -21.15 -9.18 -18.84
N LEU A 8 -20.39 -10.26 -18.92
CA LEU A 8 -20.22 -11.20 -17.82
C LEU A 8 -19.08 -10.70 -16.92
N PRO A 9 -19.24 -10.71 -15.59
CA PRO A 9 -18.16 -10.38 -14.68
C PRO A 9 -17.04 -11.42 -14.74
N PHE A 10 -15.84 -11.05 -14.28
CA PHE A 10 -14.75 -12.01 -14.07
C PHE A 10 -15.21 -13.10 -13.08
N PRO A 11 -14.93 -14.39 -13.33
CA PRO A 11 -15.59 -15.49 -12.64
C PRO A 11 -15.11 -15.70 -11.19
N LEU A 12 -13.95 -15.16 -10.82
CA LEU A 12 -13.46 -15.21 -9.43
C LEU A 12 -13.66 -13.85 -8.76
N PRO A 13 -13.96 -13.80 -7.46
CA PRO A 13 -14.08 -12.55 -6.71
C PRO A 13 -12.70 -11.95 -6.39
N ILE A 14 -11.83 -11.85 -7.40
CA ILE A 14 -10.46 -11.34 -7.29
C ILE A 14 -10.34 -10.08 -8.13
N HIS A 15 -9.77 -9.05 -7.53
CA HIS A 15 -9.47 -7.78 -8.17
C HIS A 15 -7.96 -7.56 -8.18
N VAL A 16 -7.47 -6.93 -9.24
CA VAL A 16 -6.06 -6.54 -9.37
C VAL A 16 -5.95 -5.01 -9.31
N GLY A 17 -4.96 -4.55 -8.58
CA GLY A 17 -4.53 -3.16 -8.59
C GLY A 17 -3.04 -3.08 -8.85
N THR A 18 -2.63 -2.06 -9.61
CA THR A 18 -1.21 -1.78 -9.86
C THR A 18 -0.96 -0.29 -9.79
N ASP A 19 0.24 0.08 -9.36
CA ASP A 19 0.68 1.47 -9.35
C ASP A 19 2.19 1.58 -9.60
N ILE A 20 2.60 2.69 -10.22
CA ILE A 20 4.00 3.05 -10.41
C ILE A 20 4.23 4.47 -9.87
N CYS A 21 5.28 4.63 -9.09
CA CYS A 21 5.59 5.84 -8.34
C CYS A 21 7.03 6.27 -8.60
N ARG A 22 7.21 7.50 -9.07
CA ARG A 22 8.54 8.08 -9.28
C ARG A 22 9.21 8.46 -7.95
N VAL A 23 10.40 7.94 -7.68
CA VAL A 23 11.14 8.11 -6.41
C VAL A 23 11.57 9.56 -6.18
N SER A 24 12.08 10.23 -7.21
CA SER A 24 12.50 11.65 -7.17
C SER A 24 11.37 12.60 -6.80
N ARG A 25 10.12 12.25 -7.16
CA ARG A 25 8.93 12.99 -6.73
C ARG A 25 8.72 12.87 -5.22
N ILE A 26 8.92 11.67 -4.66
CA ILE A 26 8.82 11.43 -3.22
C ILE A 26 9.97 12.11 -2.49
N ALA A 27 11.20 12.03 -2.99
CA ALA A 27 12.35 12.74 -2.43
C ALA A 27 12.09 14.25 -2.32
N SER A 28 11.53 14.86 -3.37
CA SER A 28 11.16 16.28 -3.38
C SER A 28 10.08 16.62 -2.34
N LEU A 29 9.14 15.71 -2.09
CA LEU A 29 8.11 15.87 -1.05
C LEU A 29 8.70 15.76 0.36
N LEU A 30 9.59 14.79 0.59
CA LEU A 30 10.26 14.57 1.86
C LEU A 30 11.18 15.75 2.22
N ALA A 31 11.90 16.29 1.24
CA ALA A 31 12.79 17.44 1.42
C ALA A 31 12.06 18.73 1.84
N HIS A 32 10.74 18.82 1.65
CA HIS A 32 9.99 20.00 2.01
C HIS A 32 9.74 20.07 3.53
N PRO A 33 10.15 21.14 4.24
CA PRO A 33 10.19 21.19 5.72
C PRO A 33 8.88 20.85 6.42
N THR A 34 7.74 21.38 5.93
CA THR A 34 6.42 21.11 6.52
C THR A 34 5.63 20.02 5.83
N ARG A 35 5.95 19.66 4.58
CA ARG A 35 5.14 18.73 3.78
C ARG A 35 5.67 17.30 3.87
N GLY A 36 6.96 17.10 4.10
CA GLY A 36 7.57 15.77 4.22
C GLY A 36 6.94 14.94 5.34
N ARG A 37 6.95 15.45 6.58
CA ARG A 37 6.32 14.77 7.72
C ARG A 37 4.82 14.56 7.52
N ARG A 38 4.09 15.58 7.04
CA ARG A 38 2.64 15.45 6.75
C ARG A 38 2.35 14.40 5.69
N PHE A 39 3.22 14.26 4.69
CA PHE A 39 3.11 13.23 3.67
C PHE A 39 3.28 11.84 4.28
N VAL A 40 4.32 11.64 5.10
CA VAL A 40 4.56 10.38 5.83
C VAL A 40 3.38 10.05 6.75
N ASP A 41 2.92 11.01 7.56
CA ASP A 41 1.79 10.85 8.49
C ASP A 41 0.48 10.49 7.78
N ARG A 42 0.28 11.02 6.57
CA ARG A 42 -0.88 10.71 5.73
C ARG A 42 -0.80 9.30 5.17
N VAL A 43 0.36 8.90 4.66
CA VAL A 43 0.53 7.64 3.92
C VAL A 43 0.70 6.46 4.88
N LEU A 44 1.51 6.59 5.92
CA LEU A 44 1.80 5.52 6.87
C LEU A 44 0.94 5.65 8.13
N SER A 45 0.32 4.55 8.55
CA SER A 45 -0.39 4.49 9.82
C SER A 45 0.58 4.66 11.01
N PRO A 46 0.09 5.01 12.21
CA PRO A 46 0.92 4.99 13.42
C PRO A 46 1.59 3.63 13.66
N GLU A 47 0.87 2.54 13.40
CA GLU A 47 1.37 1.16 13.51
C GLU A 47 2.55 0.93 12.56
N GLU A 48 2.41 1.25 11.28
CA GLU A 48 3.50 1.11 10.30
C GLU A 48 4.72 1.93 10.70
N ARG A 49 4.53 3.17 11.16
CA ARG A 49 5.65 4.04 11.60
C ARG A 49 6.39 3.49 12.81
N SER A 50 5.74 2.65 13.63
CA SER A 50 6.38 2.01 14.78
C SER A 50 7.30 0.84 14.41
N LEU A 51 7.14 0.26 13.21
CA LEU A 51 7.92 -0.89 12.77
C LEU A 51 9.41 -0.53 12.66
N PRO A 52 10.33 -1.36 13.21
CA PRO A 52 11.78 -1.07 13.19
C PRO A 52 12.33 -0.74 11.80
N ARG A 53 11.93 -1.53 10.79
CA ARG A 53 12.30 -1.30 9.38
C ARG A 53 11.85 0.04 8.82
N VAL A 54 10.68 0.53 9.23
CA VAL A 54 10.13 1.82 8.78
C VAL A 54 10.88 2.96 9.47
N ARG A 55 11.15 2.84 10.78
CA ARG A 55 11.96 3.81 11.52
C ARG A 55 13.36 3.93 10.93
N ARG A 56 14.01 2.80 10.60
CA ARG A 56 15.32 2.76 9.93
C ARG A 56 15.28 3.49 8.58
N ALA A 57 14.29 3.18 7.75
CA ALA A 57 14.16 3.79 6.42
C ALA A 57 13.91 5.30 6.48
N LEU A 58 13.08 5.77 7.42
CA LEU A 58 12.77 7.19 7.56
C LEU A 58 13.92 8.00 8.19
N GLY A 59 14.70 7.40 9.09
CA GLY A 59 15.79 8.09 9.79
C GLY A 59 15.30 9.22 10.71
N GLU A 60 16.23 10.08 11.12
CA GLU A 60 15.96 11.23 12.02
C GLU A 60 15.11 12.32 11.36
N GLY A 61 15.10 12.38 10.02
CA GLY A 61 14.33 13.35 9.24
C GLY A 61 12.82 13.32 9.50
N TYR A 62 12.27 12.18 9.91
CA TYR A 62 10.86 12.10 10.30
C TYR A 62 10.53 12.92 11.56
N HIS A 63 11.48 13.01 12.50
CA HIS A 63 11.37 13.81 13.72
C HIS A 63 11.82 15.26 13.52
N GLY A 64 12.42 15.59 12.37
CA GLY A 64 12.99 16.91 12.11
C GLY A 64 14.29 17.17 12.87
N GLU A 65 14.93 16.12 13.37
CA GLU A 65 16.15 16.18 14.18
C GLU A 65 17.43 15.94 13.35
N GLY A 66 17.28 15.54 12.09
CA GLY A 66 18.38 15.21 11.21
C GLY A 66 17.95 14.96 9.77
N PRO A 67 18.83 14.36 8.93
CA PRO A 67 18.48 14.00 7.57
C PRO A 67 17.50 12.82 7.52
N TRP A 68 16.75 12.72 6.43
CA TRP A 68 16.03 11.49 6.10
C TRP A 68 17.01 10.34 5.88
N GLY A 69 16.57 9.11 6.15
CA GLY A 69 17.34 7.92 5.83
C GLY A 69 17.70 7.86 4.33
N PRO A 70 18.85 7.24 3.97
CA PRO A 70 19.32 7.21 2.57
C PRO A 70 18.31 6.56 1.62
N GLU A 71 17.55 5.57 2.10
CA GLU A 71 16.50 4.88 1.33
C GLU A 71 15.09 5.45 1.56
N ALA A 72 14.93 6.55 2.31
CA ALA A 72 13.61 7.04 2.73
C ALA A 72 12.67 7.31 1.55
N ALA A 73 13.19 7.91 0.48
CA ALA A 73 12.41 8.24 -0.71
C ALA A 73 11.95 6.99 -1.47
N GLU A 74 12.85 6.02 -1.65
CA GLU A 74 12.56 4.74 -2.32
C GLU A 74 11.56 3.92 -1.50
N PHE A 75 11.81 3.80 -0.19
CA PHE A 75 10.92 3.12 0.74
C PHE A 75 9.51 3.72 0.70
N MET A 76 9.41 5.04 0.81
CA MET A 76 8.13 5.74 0.76
C MET A 76 7.45 5.65 -0.61
N ALA A 77 8.21 5.64 -1.70
CA ALA A 77 7.66 5.42 -3.05
C ALA A 77 7.04 4.03 -3.18
N GLY A 78 7.72 2.98 -2.68
CA GLY A 78 7.19 1.62 -2.63
C GLY A 78 5.94 1.50 -1.76
N ARG A 79 5.91 2.17 -0.59
CA ARG A 79 4.70 2.22 0.27
C ARG A 79 3.54 2.95 -0.37
N PHE A 80 3.81 4.07 -1.02
CA PHE A 80 2.81 4.83 -1.76
C PHE A 80 2.20 3.97 -2.87
N ALA A 81 3.04 3.38 -3.72
CA ALA A 81 2.60 2.51 -4.81
C ALA A 81 1.80 1.30 -4.30
N ALA A 82 2.27 0.65 -3.22
CA ALA A 82 1.58 -0.50 -2.62
C ALA A 82 0.17 -0.16 -2.14
N LYS A 83 -0.01 1.00 -1.50
CA LYS A 83 -1.33 1.43 -1.01
C LYS A 83 -2.24 1.90 -2.15
N GLU A 84 -1.72 2.58 -3.17
CA GLU A 84 -2.46 2.90 -4.39
C GLU A 84 -2.91 1.63 -5.13
N ALA A 85 -2.04 0.63 -5.25
CA ALA A 85 -2.39 -0.68 -5.78
C ALA A 85 -3.47 -1.36 -4.92
N ALA A 86 -3.40 -1.26 -3.59
CA ALA A 86 -4.44 -1.80 -2.71
C ALA A 86 -5.78 -1.07 -2.88
N PHE A 87 -5.83 0.26 -3.01
CA PHE A 87 -7.06 0.98 -3.32
C PHE A 87 -7.71 0.48 -4.61
N LYS A 88 -6.90 0.29 -5.66
CA LYS A 88 -7.36 -0.22 -6.97
C LYS A 88 -7.85 -1.67 -6.91
N ALA A 89 -7.23 -2.48 -6.06
CA ALA A 89 -7.62 -3.88 -5.83
C ALA A 89 -8.86 -4.04 -4.93
N HIS A 90 -9.39 -2.97 -4.32
CA HIS A 90 -10.57 -3.03 -3.46
C HIS A 90 -11.63 -1.99 -3.88
N PRO A 91 -12.11 -2.00 -5.14
CA PRO A 91 -13.04 -0.99 -5.64
C PRO A 91 -14.41 -1.00 -4.94
N PHE A 92 -14.73 -2.10 -4.25
CA PHE A 92 -15.93 -2.33 -3.46
C PHE A 92 -15.83 -1.77 -2.03
N ARG A 93 -14.67 -1.22 -1.63
CA ARG A 93 -14.45 -0.60 -0.32
C ARG A 93 -14.10 0.88 -0.49
N ARG A 94 -14.59 1.72 0.42
CA ARG A 94 -14.12 3.11 0.58
C ARG A 94 -13.04 3.17 1.65
N LEU A 95 -11.83 2.76 1.27
CA LEU A 95 -10.69 2.73 2.19
C LEU A 95 -10.08 4.13 2.36
N THR A 96 -9.43 4.32 3.49
CA THR A 96 -8.48 5.40 3.78
C THR A 96 -7.06 4.85 3.86
N TRP A 97 -6.06 5.72 3.82
CA TRP A 97 -4.64 5.33 3.87
C TRP A 97 -4.28 4.51 5.10
N HIS A 98 -4.93 4.76 6.24
CA HIS A 98 -4.63 4.07 7.51
C HIS A 98 -5.44 2.79 7.71
N GLU A 99 -6.41 2.51 6.85
CA GLU A 99 -7.09 1.21 6.79
C GLU A 99 -6.33 0.19 5.95
N ILE A 100 -5.25 0.61 5.29
CA ILE A 100 -4.31 -0.27 4.60
C ILE A 100 -2.99 -0.21 5.36
N ALA A 101 -2.48 -1.35 5.84
CA ALA A 101 -1.16 -1.44 6.45
C ALA A 101 -0.27 -2.41 5.67
N ILE A 102 0.93 -1.98 5.30
CA ILE A 102 1.89 -2.82 4.58
C ILE A 102 2.92 -3.36 5.58
N ARG A 103 2.85 -4.65 5.88
CA ARG A 103 3.71 -5.31 6.87
C ARG A 103 4.13 -6.73 6.44
N PRO A 104 5.20 -7.30 7.01
CA PRO A 104 5.54 -8.71 6.79
C PRO A 104 4.35 -9.60 7.17
N ALA A 105 4.14 -10.70 6.44
CA ALA A 105 3.13 -11.70 6.79
C ALA A 105 3.41 -12.35 8.15
N ASN A 106 4.70 -12.55 8.45
CA ASN A 106 5.21 -12.99 9.74
C ASN A 106 6.06 -11.89 10.37
N GLU A 107 5.62 -11.35 11.50
CA GLU A 107 6.32 -10.25 12.19
C GLU A 107 7.68 -10.65 12.74
N ALA A 108 7.93 -11.95 12.93
CA ALA A 108 9.25 -12.47 13.29
C ALA A 108 10.26 -12.45 12.13
N GLU A 109 9.79 -12.25 10.88
CA GLU A 109 10.63 -12.24 9.69
C GLU A 109 10.76 -10.82 9.12
N GLU A 110 11.92 -10.19 9.36
CA GLU A 110 12.19 -8.85 8.84
C GLU A 110 12.21 -8.80 7.29
N SER A 111 12.58 -9.92 6.65
CA SER A 111 12.66 -10.09 5.19
C SER A 111 11.58 -11.00 4.60
N GLY A 112 10.53 -11.32 5.37
CA GLY A 112 9.45 -12.18 4.93
C GLY A 112 8.56 -11.53 3.85
N PRO A 113 7.71 -12.32 3.16
CA PRO A 113 6.78 -11.81 2.17
C PRO A 113 5.89 -10.72 2.80
N THR A 114 5.81 -9.57 2.14
CA THR A 114 4.98 -8.45 2.60
C THR A 114 3.54 -8.65 2.14
N ILE A 115 2.58 -8.34 3.01
CA ILE A 115 1.15 -8.32 2.71
C ILE A 115 0.59 -6.91 2.89
N ALA A 116 -0.54 -6.64 2.22
CA ALA A 116 -1.38 -5.49 2.52
C ALA A 116 -2.53 -5.95 3.42
N VAL A 117 -2.55 -5.48 4.66
CA VAL A 117 -3.65 -5.75 5.59
C VAL A 117 -4.71 -4.67 5.41
N ILE A 118 -5.91 -5.09 5.02
CA ILE A 118 -7.08 -4.25 4.80
C ILE A 118 -7.97 -4.38 6.02
N ARG A 119 -8.09 -3.29 6.78
CA ARG A 119 -8.85 -3.31 8.03
C ARG A 119 -10.34 -3.51 7.78
N GLY A 120 -10.97 -4.33 8.61
CA GLY A 120 -12.39 -4.65 8.50
C GLY A 120 -13.11 -4.62 9.85
N GLU A 121 -14.44 -4.54 9.82
CA GLU A 121 -15.24 -4.49 11.05
C GLU A 121 -15.20 -5.81 11.83
N LYS A 122 -15.29 -6.94 11.12
CA LYS A 122 -15.33 -8.28 11.72
C LYS A 122 -13.94 -8.92 11.80
N ALA A 123 -13.15 -8.73 10.76
CA ALA A 123 -11.79 -9.24 10.64
C ALA A 123 -11.03 -8.41 9.62
N ASP A 124 -9.73 -8.30 9.83
CA ASP A 124 -8.81 -7.77 8.84
C ASP A 124 -8.61 -8.79 7.71
N GLN A 125 -8.47 -8.29 6.49
CA GLN A 125 -8.26 -9.10 5.31
C GLN A 125 -6.82 -8.93 4.82
N ALA A 126 -6.13 -10.04 4.58
CA ALA A 126 -4.83 -10.02 3.91
C ALA A 126 -5.04 -9.98 2.39
N ALA A 127 -4.49 -8.95 1.75
CA ALA A 127 -4.32 -8.85 0.30
C ALA A 127 -2.85 -9.15 -0.04
N MET A 128 -2.65 -9.89 -1.13
CA MET A 128 -1.30 -10.19 -1.61
C MET A 128 -0.73 -8.95 -2.27
N VAL A 129 0.51 -8.59 -1.94
CA VAL A 129 1.18 -7.44 -2.55
C VAL A 129 2.60 -7.79 -2.94
N SER A 130 3.02 -7.35 -4.11
CA SER A 130 4.40 -7.37 -4.56
C SER A 130 4.86 -5.94 -4.79
N ILE A 131 6.05 -5.60 -4.30
CA ILE A 131 6.65 -4.28 -4.41
C ILE A 131 8.04 -4.47 -4.99
N SER A 132 8.40 -3.64 -5.97
CA SER A 132 9.72 -3.61 -6.58
C SER A 132 10.12 -2.17 -6.88
N HIS A 133 11.40 -1.91 -7.05
CA HIS A 133 11.92 -0.63 -7.49
C HIS A 133 13.17 -0.86 -8.35
N ASP A 134 13.38 0.04 -9.29
CA ASP A 134 14.59 0.13 -10.10
C ASP A 134 14.79 1.59 -10.55
N GLY A 135 16.01 2.08 -10.41
CA GLY A 135 16.35 3.48 -10.68
C GLY A 135 15.40 4.48 -9.99
N ASP A 136 14.72 5.31 -10.78
CA ASP A 136 13.83 6.38 -10.28
C ASP A 136 12.37 5.94 -10.12
N TYR A 137 12.06 4.64 -10.15
CA TYR A 137 10.68 4.15 -10.07
C TYR A 137 10.52 3.01 -9.07
N ALA A 138 9.44 3.09 -8.30
CA ALA A 138 8.91 1.98 -7.51
C ALA A 138 7.57 1.55 -8.11
N THR A 139 7.28 0.25 -8.13
CA THR A 139 6.03 -0.31 -8.62
C THR A 139 5.44 -1.25 -7.57
N ALA A 140 4.12 -1.41 -7.60
CA ALA A 140 3.44 -2.42 -6.83
C ALA A 140 2.29 -3.05 -7.60
N VAL A 141 2.03 -4.31 -7.28
CA VAL A 141 0.86 -5.07 -7.71
C VAL A 141 0.19 -5.64 -6.47
N CYS A 142 -1.13 -5.51 -6.39
CA CYS A 142 -1.95 -6.02 -5.30
C CYS A 142 -3.09 -6.88 -5.85
N LEU A 143 -3.34 -8.02 -5.20
CA LEU A 143 -4.51 -8.85 -5.42
C LEU A 143 -5.40 -8.77 -4.18
N GLY A 144 -6.64 -8.30 -4.38
CA GLY A 144 -7.68 -8.20 -3.36
C GLY A 144 -8.80 -9.21 -3.62
N PHE A 145 -9.50 -9.62 -2.57
CA PHE A 145 -10.64 -10.53 -2.66
C PHE A 145 -11.93 -9.81 -2.26
N ASP A 146 -12.98 -9.94 -3.07
CA ASP A 146 -14.30 -9.37 -2.81
C ASP A 146 -15.24 -10.40 -2.14
N PRO A 147 -15.40 -10.36 -0.82
CA PRO A 147 -16.27 -11.30 -0.11
C PRO A 147 -17.76 -11.14 -0.48
N SER A 148 -18.17 -10.03 -1.11
CA SER A 148 -19.56 -9.84 -1.52
C SER A 148 -19.90 -10.56 -2.83
N ASN A 149 -18.89 -10.94 -3.61
CA ASN A 149 -19.04 -11.60 -4.91
C ASN A 149 -18.65 -13.09 -4.86
N SER A 150 -18.41 -13.65 -3.68
CA SER A 150 -18.18 -15.08 -3.52
C SER A 150 -19.52 -15.83 -3.58
N LYS A 151 -19.87 -16.36 -4.75
CA LYS A 151 -20.88 -17.43 -4.88
C LYS A 151 -20.40 -18.77 -4.27
N LEU A 152 -19.46 -18.76 -3.32
CA LEU A 152 -18.88 -19.94 -2.69
C LEU A 152 -19.74 -20.48 -1.54
N ASP A 153 -20.83 -19.79 -1.18
CA ASP A 153 -21.81 -20.25 -0.19
C ASP A 153 -23.04 -20.87 -0.85
N THR A 154 -22.86 -21.96 -1.60
CA THR A 154 -23.98 -22.87 -1.89
C THR A 154 -23.46 -24.31 -1.91
N PRO A 155 -23.62 -25.08 -0.81
CA PRO A 155 -23.55 -26.53 -0.86
C PRO A 155 -24.71 -27.12 -1.69
#